data_AF-A0A8J3Z234-F1
#
_entry.id   AF-A0A8J3Z234-F1
#
_cell.length_a   1.000
_cell.length_b   1.000
_cell.length_c   1.000
_cell.angle_alpha   90.00
_cell.angle_beta   90.00
_cell.angle_gamma   90.00
#
_symmetry.space_group_name_H-M   'P 1'
#
loop_
_entity.id
_entity.type
_entity.pdbx_description
1 polymer ?
#
loop_
_entity_poly.entity_id
_entity_poly.type
_entity_poly.pdbx_seq_one_letter_code
_entity_poly.pdbx_strand_id
1 'polypeptide(L)'
;MMSADVDRFRQVIIRWTGLTLHATATDLLEALLAERAAATGSSPETYLDRLEADRCRSELAALAPLLTVPETYFFRNSEQFRALVDIAIPALTRTRGHHPLRLLSAGCATGEEAYTLAMAVWEALPGAPVEITGVDVNPAVLERARRARYSEWSMRATPPGMRRRWFRPTGDGVIVDDEIRDLVRFVPGNLAADDPSWWAPGSYDVIFCRNVIMYLTPSHISAAIARLVAALAPGGFLFLGHAEINYGRTGGLDLRHSHETFYFQRTDDPRPEQATPPPNRPLAGRPPPSRPLAGRPPPAAHSRPRARTGGEAVARAMDLLRQERFDDALALVRAEPGTDAHLLRAVLLTALGRLDDAETECGRLLDTDGLHAGAHYLLAVTREGAGDPATAGSHARTAAYLDPGFAMPRLRLGLLARGRGDTATARQEFAAALTLLAGESPDRLLLFGGGFTRTALADLCRTELRACGAAA
;
A
#
# COMPACT_ATOMS: atom_id res chain seq x y z
N MET A 1 22.16 -25.08 -15.49
CA MET A 1 21.06 -25.89 -14.92
C MET A 1 20.30 -25.11 -13.84
N MET A 2 20.98 -24.57 -12.83
CA MET A 2 20.38 -23.80 -11.71
C MET A 2 19.30 -22.76 -12.08
N SER A 3 19.47 -21.94 -13.13
CA SER A 3 18.46 -20.92 -13.51
C SER A 3 17.09 -21.49 -13.92
N ALA A 4 17.05 -22.66 -14.58
CA ALA A 4 15.79 -23.25 -15.05
C ALA A 4 14.98 -23.84 -13.89
N ASP A 5 15.66 -24.46 -12.93
CA ASP A 5 15.03 -25.03 -11.73
C ASP A 5 14.50 -23.95 -10.79
N VAL A 6 15.21 -22.82 -10.67
CA VAL A 6 14.72 -21.66 -9.91
C VAL A 6 13.46 -21.06 -10.55
N ASP A 7 13.39 -20.99 -11.88
CA ASP A 7 12.20 -20.52 -12.57
C ASP A 7 11.02 -21.50 -12.41
N ARG A 8 11.26 -22.81 -12.50
CA ARG A 8 10.25 -23.84 -12.16
C ARG A 8 9.73 -23.64 -10.74
N PHE A 9 10.64 -23.48 -9.77
CA PHE A 9 10.29 -23.25 -8.37
C PHE A 9 9.45 -21.99 -8.18
N ARG A 10 9.84 -20.90 -8.83
CA ARG A 10 9.12 -19.63 -8.83
C ARG A 10 7.67 -19.83 -9.30
N GLN A 11 7.46 -20.55 -10.39
CA GLN A 11 6.13 -20.80 -10.93
C GLN A 11 5.28 -21.65 -9.99
N VAL A 12 5.88 -22.67 -9.35
CA VAL A 12 5.21 -23.46 -8.32
C VAL A 12 4.76 -22.59 -7.15
N ILE A 13 5.64 -21.72 -6.63
CA ILE A 13 5.30 -20.84 -5.50
C ILE A 13 4.19 -19.86 -5.89
N ILE A 14 4.29 -19.21 -7.05
CA ILE A 14 3.25 -18.29 -7.57
C ILE A 14 1.92 -19.03 -7.66
N ARG A 15 1.91 -20.25 -8.22
CA ARG A 15 0.70 -21.07 -8.35
C ARG A 15 0.10 -21.47 -7.00
N TRP A 16 0.93 -21.75 -6.01
CA TRP A 16 0.48 -22.26 -4.70
C TRP A 16 0.07 -21.17 -3.72
N THR A 17 0.71 -20.00 -3.79
CA THR A 17 0.55 -18.89 -2.83
C THR A 17 -0.11 -17.67 -3.46
N GLY A 18 -0.03 -17.51 -4.78
CA GLY A 18 -0.43 -16.31 -5.50
C GLY A 18 0.57 -15.15 -5.39
N LEU A 19 1.65 -15.30 -4.61
CA LEU A 19 2.61 -14.23 -4.34
C LEU A 19 3.42 -13.87 -5.59
N THR A 20 3.62 -12.57 -5.81
CA THR A 20 4.55 -12.05 -6.80
C THR A 20 5.98 -12.24 -6.31
N LEU A 21 6.78 -12.96 -7.09
CA LEU A 21 8.21 -13.11 -6.87
C LEU A 21 8.96 -12.38 -7.99
N HIS A 22 9.59 -11.25 -7.67
CA HIS A 22 10.35 -10.47 -8.65
C HIS A 22 11.60 -11.21 -9.14
N ALA A 23 12.02 -10.93 -10.38
CA ALA A 23 13.20 -11.55 -10.99
C ALA A 23 14.49 -11.37 -10.17
N THR A 24 14.56 -10.33 -9.33
CA THR A 24 15.68 -10.08 -8.41
C THR A 24 15.74 -11.03 -7.21
N ALA A 25 14.68 -11.83 -6.98
CA ALA A 25 14.63 -12.81 -5.89
C ALA A 25 15.27 -14.17 -6.24
N THR A 26 16.01 -14.27 -7.34
CA THR A 26 16.60 -15.53 -7.81
C THR A 26 17.50 -16.19 -6.77
N ASP A 27 18.41 -15.44 -6.15
CA ASP A 27 19.33 -15.98 -5.15
C ASP A 27 18.59 -16.49 -3.89
N LEU A 28 17.54 -15.78 -3.48
CA LEU A 28 16.66 -16.20 -2.38
C LEU A 28 15.95 -17.51 -2.73
N LEU A 29 15.39 -17.61 -3.92
CA LEU A 29 14.66 -18.80 -4.37
C LEU A 29 15.59 -20.00 -4.56
N GLU A 30 16.81 -19.77 -5.01
CA GLU A 30 17.84 -20.79 -5.11
C GLU A 30 18.24 -21.35 -3.75
N ALA A 31 18.53 -20.46 -2.79
CA ALA A 31 18.84 -20.85 -1.42
C ALA A 31 17.67 -21.62 -0.78
N LEU A 32 16.44 -21.13 -0.97
CA LEU A 32 15.23 -21.74 -0.46
C LEU A 32 14.98 -23.12 -1.10
N LEU A 33 15.17 -23.25 -2.41
CA LEU A 33 15.05 -24.53 -3.12
C LEU A 33 16.03 -25.55 -2.55
N ALA A 34 17.30 -25.17 -2.40
CA ALA A 34 18.33 -26.04 -1.85
C ALA A 34 18.01 -26.46 -0.39
N GLU A 35 17.62 -25.50 0.45
CA GLU A 35 17.25 -25.74 1.85
C GLU A 35 16.08 -26.74 1.97
N ARG A 36 15.01 -26.51 1.20
CA ARG A 36 13.79 -27.34 1.27
C ARG A 36 13.98 -28.71 0.66
N ALA A 37 14.73 -28.81 -0.44
CA ALA A 37 15.09 -30.12 -1.02
C ALA A 37 15.87 -30.97 0.00
N ALA A 38 16.89 -30.38 0.64
CA ALA A 38 17.68 -31.04 1.68
C ALA A 38 16.82 -31.45 2.89
N ALA A 39 15.93 -30.58 3.36
CA ALA A 39 15.02 -30.87 4.48
C ALA A 39 14.06 -32.06 4.21
N THR A 40 13.85 -32.40 2.94
CA THR A 40 13.02 -33.55 2.54
C THR A 40 13.84 -34.74 2.02
N GLY A 41 15.17 -34.71 2.18
CA GLY A 41 16.07 -35.78 1.76
C GLY A 41 16.07 -36.03 0.25
N SER A 42 15.70 -35.03 -0.55
CA SER A 42 15.55 -35.12 -2.01
C SER A 42 16.56 -34.22 -2.73
N SER A 43 16.90 -34.52 -3.98
CA SER A 43 17.61 -33.55 -4.83
C SER A 43 16.68 -32.38 -5.19
N PRO A 44 17.20 -31.19 -5.56
CA PRO A 44 16.37 -30.08 -6.03
C PRO A 44 15.42 -30.46 -7.16
N GLU A 45 15.87 -31.28 -8.11
CA GLU A 45 15.07 -31.72 -9.25
C GLU A 45 13.92 -32.64 -8.79
N THR A 46 14.21 -33.67 -7.98
CA THR A 46 13.17 -34.56 -7.43
C THR A 46 12.19 -33.82 -6.54
N TYR A 47 12.69 -32.83 -5.79
CA TYR A 47 11.86 -31.96 -4.97
C TYR A 47 10.89 -31.15 -5.84
N LEU A 48 11.38 -30.53 -6.91
CA LEU A 48 10.56 -29.77 -7.85
C LEU A 48 9.52 -30.62 -8.56
N ASP A 49 9.90 -31.79 -9.07
CA ASP A 49 8.98 -32.72 -9.73
C ASP A 49 7.81 -33.07 -8.80
N ARG A 50 8.09 -33.26 -7.49
CA ARG A 50 7.06 -33.51 -6.49
C ARG A 50 6.15 -32.30 -6.27
N LEU A 51 6.69 -31.08 -6.18
CA LEU A 51 5.86 -29.87 -6.03
C LEU A 51 5.05 -29.54 -7.29
N GLU A 52 5.57 -29.92 -8.46
CA GLU A 52 4.87 -29.70 -9.72
C GLU A 52 3.67 -30.64 -9.85
N ALA A 53 3.82 -31.90 -9.42
CA ALA A 53 2.83 -32.95 -9.53
C ALA A 53 1.66 -32.83 -8.53
N ASP A 54 1.94 -32.49 -7.26
CA ASP A 54 0.89 -32.43 -6.24
C ASP A 54 1.08 -31.28 -5.24
N ARG A 55 -0.02 -30.61 -4.92
CA ARG A 55 -0.04 -29.56 -3.90
C ARG A 55 -0.03 -30.19 -2.51
N CYS A 56 1.17 -30.36 -1.98
CA CYS A 56 1.36 -30.88 -0.64
C CYS A 56 1.09 -29.79 0.43
N ARG A 57 0.05 -29.98 1.24
CA ARG A 57 -0.31 -29.03 2.33
C ARG A 57 0.82 -28.83 3.33
N SER A 58 1.56 -29.89 3.69
CA SER A 58 2.67 -29.79 4.64
C SER A 58 3.84 -28.99 4.09
N GLU A 59 4.09 -29.07 2.77
CA GLU A 59 5.18 -28.30 2.17
C GLU A 59 4.80 -26.82 2.01
N LEU A 60 3.55 -26.52 1.66
CA LEU A 60 3.05 -25.15 1.69
C LEU A 60 3.18 -24.54 3.11
N ALA A 61 2.87 -25.32 4.14
CA ALA A 61 3.01 -24.91 5.54
C ALA A 61 4.48 -24.63 5.92
N ALA A 62 5.44 -25.34 5.33
CA ALA A 62 6.87 -25.13 5.57
C ALA A 62 7.46 -23.96 4.76
N LEU A 63 6.95 -23.74 3.55
CA LEU A 63 7.37 -22.64 2.66
C LEU A 63 6.79 -21.29 3.07
N ALA A 64 5.55 -21.24 3.56
CA ALA A 64 4.87 -19.98 3.87
C ALA A 64 5.65 -19.08 4.85
N PRO A 65 6.22 -19.58 5.98
CA PRO A 65 7.05 -18.78 6.88
C PRO A 65 8.25 -18.10 6.22
N LEU A 66 8.78 -18.69 5.15
CA LEU A 66 9.98 -18.23 4.45
C LEU A 66 9.64 -17.23 3.32
N LEU A 67 8.37 -17.14 2.94
CA LEU A 67 7.88 -16.36 1.80
C LEU A 67 7.00 -15.16 2.21
N THR A 68 6.48 -15.15 3.42
CA THR A 68 5.57 -14.09 3.91
C THR A 68 6.30 -13.07 4.78
N VAL A 69 5.87 -11.81 4.73
CA VAL A 69 6.33 -10.73 5.61
C VAL A 69 5.27 -10.46 6.69
N PRO A 70 5.48 -10.87 7.95
CA PRO A 70 4.43 -10.78 8.98
C PRO A 70 4.46 -9.46 9.76
N GLU A 71 4.66 -8.32 9.09
CA GLU A 71 4.72 -7.02 9.78
C GLU A 71 3.32 -6.49 10.09
N THR A 72 2.97 -6.46 11.37
CA THR A 72 1.68 -5.98 11.86
C THR A 72 1.80 -5.44 13.29
N TYR A 73 0.80 -4.67 13.73
CA TYR A 73 0.73 -4.09 15.06
C TYR A 73 -0.70 -3.64 15.38
N PHE A 74 -1.00 -3.56 16.67
CA PHE A 74 -2.31 -3.19 17.15
C PHE A 74 -2.68 -1.77 16.74
N PHE A 75 -3.94 -1.58 16.32
CA PHE A 75 -4.47 -0.28 15.88
C PHE A 75 -3.70 0.38 14.72
N ARG A 76 -3.01 -0.41 13.88
CA ARG A 76 -2.45 0.07 12.61
C ARG A 76 -3.54 0.71 11.76
N ASN A 77 -3.32 1.95 11.31
CA ASN A 77 -4.30 2.72 10.55
C ASN A 77 -5.62 2.90 11.31
N SER A 78 -5.53 3.53 12.49
CA SER A 78 -6.61 3.69 13.47
C SER A 78 -7.90 4.31 12.91
N GLU A 79 -7.78 5.14 11.89
CA GLU A 79 -8.85 5.78 11.12
C GLU A 79 -9.85 4.78 10.56
N GLN A 80 -9.40 3.60 10.10
CA GLN A 80 -10.29 2.55 9.57
C GLN A 80 -11.10 1.87 10.66
N PHE A 81 -10.53 1.70 11.85
CA PHE A 81 -11.28 1.18 13.00
C PHE A 81 -12.30 2.19 13.52
N ARG A 82 -12.01 3.50 13.41
CA ARG A 82 -13.01 4.54 13.70
C ARG A 82 -14.17 4.50 12.70
N ALA A 83 -13.87 4.39 11.40
CA ALA A 83 -14.91 4.23 10.37
C ALA A 83 -15.72 2.93 10.58
N LEU A 84 -15.09 1.84 11.02
CA LEU A 84 -15.79 0.62 11.41
C LEU A 84 -16.80 0.89 12.54
N VAL A 85 -16.36 1.53 13.63
CA VAL A 85 -17.17 1.76 14.83
C VAL A 85 -18.27 2.80 14.60
N ASP A 86 -17.95 3.91 13.95
CA ASP A 86 -18.87 5.05 13.84
C ASP A 86 -19.83 4.92 12.65
N ILE A 87 -19.47 4.15 11.61
CA ILE A 87 -20.25 4.05 10.36
C ILE A 87 -20.73 2.62 10.10
N ALA A 88 -19.79 1.67 9.96
CA ALA A 88 -20.14 0.33 9.48
C ALA A 88 -20.99 -0.43 10.50
N ILE A 89 -20.58 -0.44 11.77
CA ILE A 89 -21.31 -1.11 12.86
C ILE A 89 -22.75 -0.56 12.98
N PRO A 90 -22.98 0.76 13.11
CA PRO A 90 -24.34 1.31 13.18
C PRO A 90 -25.17 1.05 11.92
N ALA A 91 -24.54 0.96 10.74
CA ALA A 91 -25.24 0.60 9.50
C ALA A 91 -25.70 -0.86 9.50
N LEU A 92 -24.84 -1.77 9.95
CA LEU A 92 -25.07 -3.21 9.93
C LEU A 92 -25.98 -3.70 11.05
N THR A 93 -26.05 -3.02 12.19
CA THR A 93 -26.88 -3.45 13.33
C THR A 93 -28.34 -3.02 13.23
N ARG A 94 -28.65 -1.95 12.48
CA ARG A 94 -30.02 -1.42 12.32
C ARG A 94 -31.05 -2.44 11.82
N THR A 95 -30.61 -3.42 11.02
CA THR A 95 -31.49 -4.40 10.35
C THR A 95 -31.19 -5.85 10.75
N ARG A 96 -30.28 -6.07 11.72
CA ARG A 96 -29.62 -7.36 11.96
C ARG A 96 -30.38 -8.35 12.85
N GLY A 97 -31.33 -7.86 13.65
CA GLY A 97 -31.97 -8.66 14.69
C GLY A 97 -30.94 -9.27 15.67
N HIS A 98 -31.08 -10.55 15.99
CA HIS A 98 -30.20 -11.28 16.92
C HIS A 98 -29.05 -12.07 16.24
N HIS A 99 -28.82 -11.89 14.93
CA HIS A 99 -27.78 -12.63 14.22
C HIS A 99 -26.36 -12.10 14.52
N PRO A 100 -25.35 -12.98 14.70
CA PRO A 100 -24.00 -12.57 15.06
C PRO A 100 -23.37 -11.69 13.99
N LEU A 101 -22.65 -10.62 14.38
CA LEU A 101 -21.80 -9.81 13.48
C LEU A 101 -20.58 -10.62 13.05
N ARG A 102 -20.47 -10.96 11.76
CA ARG A 102 -19.39 -11.78 11.23
C ARG A 102 -18.34 -10.91 10.56
N LEU A 103 -17.14 -10.89 11.11
CA LEU A 103 -16.00 -10.14 10.58
C LEU A 103 -14.88 -11.09 10.13
N LEU A 104 -14.18 -10.70 9.07
CA LEU A 104 -12.98 -11.37 8.57
C LEU A 104 -11.79 -10.42 8.62
N SER A 105 -10.67 -10.87 9.20
CA SER A 105 -9.33 -10.31 8.98
C SER A 105 -8.58 -11.26 8.04
N ALA A 106 -8.49 -10.87 6.78
CA ALA A 106 -7.93 -11.64 5.68
C ALA A 106 -6.44 -11.28 5.47
N GLY A 107 -5.56 -12.21 5.81
CA GLY A 107 -4.13 -11.98 5.95
C GLY A 107 -3.80 -11.36 7.31
N CYS A 108 -4.25 -12.00 8.38
CA CYS A 108 -4.22 -11.47 9.74
C CYS A 108 -2.83 -11.48 10.39
N ALA A 109 -1.82 -12.06 9.73
CA ALA A 109 -0.47 -12.23 10.25
C ALA A 109 -0.47 -12.83 11.67
N THR A 110 0.20 -12.17 12.62
CA THR A 110 0.30 -12.61 14.02
C THR A 110 -0.92 -12.25 14.88
N GLY A 111 -2.02 -11.77 14.31
CA GLY A 111 -3.33 -11.64 14.95
C GLY A 111 -3.70 -10.27 15.48
N GLU A 112 -2.79 -9.30 15.46
CA GLU A 112 -2.99 -7.95 16.01
C GLU A 112 -4.20 -7.23 15.38
N GLU A 113 -4.43 -7.39 14.06
CA GLU A 113 -5.61 -6.83 13.40
C GLU A 113 -6.91 -7.49 13.87
N ALA A 114 -6.97 -8.82 13.90
CA ALA A 114 -8.16 -9.56 14.33
C ALA A 114 -8.54 -9.24 15.78
N TYR A 115 -7.55 -9.13 16.67
CA TYR A 115 -7.78 -8.70 18.05
C TYR A 115 -8.15 -7.22 18.17
N THR A 116 -7.60 -6.35 17.31
CA THR A 116 -8.02 -4.94 17.25
C THR A 116 -9.49 -4.83 16.84
N LEU A 117 -9.94 -5.62 15.85
CA LEU A 117 -11.35 -5.72 15.48
C LEU A 117 -12.20 -6.17 16.66
N ALA A 118 -11.76 -7.21 17.38
CA ALA A 118 -12.47 -7.72 18.55
C ALA A 118 -12.64 -6.65 19.64
N MET A 119 -11.57 -5.92 19.98
CA MET A 119 -11.63 -4.82 20.94
C MET A 119 -12.55 -3.69 20.46
N ALA A 120 -12.44 -3.29 19.20
CA ALA A 120 -13.25 -2.20 18.64
C ALA A 120 -14.73 -2.54 18.62
N VAL A 121 -15.09 -3.76 18.21
CA VAL A 121 -16.49 -4.22 18.18
C VAL A 121 -17.02 -4.42 19.60
N TRP A 122 -16.24 -5.01 20.51
CA TRP A 122 -16.64 -5.20 21.90
C TRP A 122 -16.99 -3.87 22.57
N GLU A 123 -16.18 -2.83 22.37
CA GLU A 123 -16.45 -1.48 22.91
C GLU A 123 -17.69 -0.84 22.30
N ALA A 124 -17.91 -1.04 20.99
CA ALA A 124 -19.03 -0.47 20.28
C ALA A 124 -20.36 -1.18 20.57
N LEU A 125 -20.32 -2.51 20.79
CA LEU A 125 -21.49 -3.38 20.94
C LEU A 125 -21.29 -4.38 22.10
N PRO A 126 -21.19 -3.93 23.36
CA PRO A 126 -20.96 -4.80 24.48
C PRO A 126 -22.09 -5.83 24.62
N GLY A 127 -21.72 -7.13 24.65
CA GLY A 127 -22.66 -8.24 24.78
C GLY A 127 -23.40 -8.65 23.51
N ALA A 128 -23.14 -8.01 22.36
CA ALA A 128 -23.70 -8.45 21.09
C ALA A 128 -23.03 -9.76 20.63
N PRO A 129 -23.76 -10.66 19.94
CA PRO A 129 -23.17 -11.83 19.32
C PRO A 129 -22.25 -11.39 18.18
N VAL A 130 -20.98 -11.79 18.23
CA VAL A 130 -19.94 -11.41 17.26
C VAL A 130 -19.06 -12.62 16.99
N GLU A 131 -18.69 -12.81 15.72
CA GLU A 131 -17.78 -13.85 15.27
C GLU A 131 -16.66 -13.21 14.43
N ILE A 132 -15.41 -13.36 14.86
CA ILE A 132 -14.26 -12.80 14.13
C ILE A 132 -13.37 -13.94 13.67
N THR A 133 -13.13 -14.00 12.37
CA THR A 133 -12.22 -14.98 11.77
C THR A 133 -10.93 -14.29 11.34
N GLY A 134 -9.80 -14.74 11.87
CA GLY A 134 -8.46 -14.39 11.39
C GLY A 134 -7.92 -15.46 10.46
N VAL A 135 -7.45 -15.04 9.29
CA VAL A 135 -7.02 -15.92 8.20
C VAL A 135 -5.60 -15.60 7.79
N ASP A 136 -4.75 -16.61 7.67
CA ASP A 136 -3.43 -16.43 7.07
C ASP A 136 -2.94 -17.72 6.38
N VAL A 137 -2.08 -17.56 5.36
CA VAL A 137 -1.45 -18.69 4.66
C VAL A 137 -0.31 -19.29 5.47
N ASN A 138 0.30 -18.50 6.35
CA ASN A 138 1.43 -18.89 7.17
C ASN A 138 0.95 -19.48 8.51
N PRO A 139 1.11 -20.80 8.74
CA PRO A 139 0.65 -21.42 9.98
C PRO A 139 1.46 -20.97 11.21
N ALA A 140 2.73 -20.57 11.05
CA ALA A 140 3.57 -20.15 12.15
C ALA A 140 3.10 -18.82 12.78
N VAL A 141 2.57 -17.90 11.97
CA VAL A 141 2.01 -16.64 12.49
C VAL A 141 0.64 -16.86 13.13
N LEU A 142 -0.16 -17.81 12.63
CA LEU A 142 -1.43 -18.19 13.26
C LEU A 142 -1.21 -18.84 14.63
N GLU A 143 -0.16 -19.64 14.81
CA GLU A 143 0.21 -20.16 16.13
C GLU A 143 0.58 -19.05 17.11
N ARG A 144 1.30 -18.01 16.64
CA ARG A 144 1.58 -16.82 17.46
C ARG A 144 0.30 -16.06 17.80
N ALA A 145 -0.61 -15.91 16.84
CA ALA A 145 -1.91 -15.27 17.04
C ALA A 145 -2.74 -15.99 18.13
N ARG A 146 -2.80 -17.33 18.10
CA ARG A 146 -3.49 -18.13 19.11
C ARG A 146 -2.89 -17.99 20.52
N ARG A 147 -1.57 -17.81 20.61
CA ARG A 147 -0.89 -17.57 21.90
C ARG A 147 -1.19 -16.17 22.47
N ALA A 148 -1.54 -15.22 21.61
CA ALA A 148 -1.95 -13.86 21.96
C ALA A 148 -0.95 -13.10 22.84
N ARG A 149 0.35 -13.42 22.72
CA ARG A 149 1.46 -12.78 23.45
C ARG A 149 2.26 -11.91 22.51
N TYR A 150 2.49 -10.67 22.91
CA TYR A 150 3.07 -9.64 22.06
C TYR A 150 4.12 -8.82 22.80
N SER A 151 5.12 -8.35 22.07
CA SER A 151 6.11 -7.42 22.58
C SER A 151 5.55 -6.00 22.68
N GLU A 152 6.26 -5.15 23.41
CA GLU A 152 5.99 -3.71 23.47
C GLU A 152 5.96 -3.04 22.08
N TRP A 153 6.78 -3.52 21.15
CA TRP A 153 6.82 -3.00 19.78
C TRP A 153 5.47 -3.13 19.04
N SER A 154 4.73 -4.21 19.33
CA SER A 154 3.40 -4.45 18.73
C SER A 154 2.36 -3.45 19.25
N MET A 155 2.66 -2.77 20.36
CA MET A 155 1.78 -1.81 21.04
C MET A 155 2.03 -0.35 20.66
N ARG A 156 2.96 -0.07 19.75
CA ARG A 156 3.43 1.28 19.41
C ARG A 156 2.34 2.28 18.97
N ALA A 157 1.25 1.79 18.40
CA ALA A 157 0.09 2.60 18.01
C ALA A 157 -1.16 2.32 18.87
N THR A 158 -1.05 1.53 19.93
CA THR A 158 -2.20 1.17 20.77
C THR A 158 -2.58 2.34 21.69
N PRO A 159 -3.84 2.80 21.66
CA PRO A 159 -4.30 3.83 22.57
C PRO A 159 -4.09 3.41 24.04
N PRO A 160 -3.59 4.29 24.93
CA PRO A 160 -3.31 3.93 26.32
C PRO A 160 -4.53 3.38 27.08
N GLY A 161 -5.74 3.85 26.75
CA GLY A 161 -6.99 3.34 27.31
C GLY A 161 -7.25 1.87 26.93
N MET A 162 -7.16 1.55 25.63
CA MET A 162 -7.30 0.18 25.13
C MET A 162 -6.23 -0.74 25.71
N ARG A 163 -4.98 -0.24 25.79
CA ARG A 163 -3.87 -0.99 26.38
C ARG A 163 -4.12 -1.39 27.83
N ARG A 164 -4.57 -0.44 28.67
CA ARG A 164 -4.84 -0.73 30.09
C ARG A 164 -5.99 -1.69 30.30
N ARG A 165 -6.96 -1.70 29.39
CA ARG A 165 -8.18 -2.49 29.52
C ARG A 165 -8.01 -3.92 29.01
N TRP A 166 -7.42 -4.09 27.83
CA TRP A 166 -7.46 -5.34 27.09
C TRP A 166 -6.16 -6.12 27.06
N PHE A 167 -5.12 -5.63 27.76
CA PHE A 167 -3.83 -6.26 27.80
C PHE A 167 -3.35 -6.42 29.24
N ARG A 168 -2.87 -7.61 29.55
CA ARG A 168 -2.28 -7.94 30.85
C ARG A 168 -0.76 -8.01 30.69
N PRO A 169 0.03 -7.37 31.57
CA PRO A 169 1.48 -7.45 31.49
C PRO A 169 1.97 -8.87 31.78
N THR A 170 3.07 -9.24 31.15
CA THR A 170 3.78 -10.51 31.33
C THR A 170 5.27 -10.22 31.51
N GLY A 171 6.09 -11.22 31.84
CA GLY A 171 7.52 -11.01 32.09
C GLY A 171 8.30 -10.45 30.89
N ASP A 172 7.82 -10.68 29.67
CA ASP A 172 8.49 -10.36 28.41
C ASP A 172 7.62 -9.56 27.42
N GLY A 173 6.48 -9.00 27.87
CA GLY A 173 5.57 -8.23 27.03
C GLY A 173 4.16 -8.19 27.58
N VAL A 174 3.17 -8.36 26.71
CA VAL A 174 1.75 -8.35 27.07
C VAL A 174 1.02 -9.58 26.52
N ILE A 175 -0.08 -9.93 27.17
CA ILE A 175 -1.04 -10.91 26.67
C ILE A 175 -2.41 -10.26 26.51
N VAL A 176 -3.13 -10.59 25.45
CA VAL A 176 -4.51 -10.12 25.21
C VAL A 176 -5.45 -10.77 26.23
N ASP A 177 -6.43 -10.00 26.70
CA ASP A 177 -7.46 -10.47 27.63
C ASP A 177 -8.27 -11.66 27.05
N ASP A 178 -8.64 -12.62 27.89
CA ASP A 178 -9.34 -13.84 27.47
C ASP A 178 -10.71 -13.53 26.87
N GLU A 179 -11.42 -12.51 27.36
CA GLU A 179 -12.72 -12.11 26.79
C GLU A 179 -12.62 -11.68 25.33
N ILE A 180 -11.50 -11.06 24.95
CA ILE A 180 -11.22 -10.66 23.57
C ILE A 180 -10.71 -11.85 22.77
N ARG A 181 -9.93 -12.74 23.39
CA ARG A 181 -9.40 -13.94 22.74
C ARG A 181 -10.51 -14.89 22.29
N ASP A 182 -11.53 -15.06 23.12
CA ASP A 182 -12.63 -15.97 22.86
C ASP A 182 -13.53 -15.53 21.70
N LEU A 183 -13.45 -14.26 21.26
CA LEU A 183 -14.17 -13.74 20.10
C LEU A 183 -13.51 -14.07 18.76
N VAL A 184 -12.23 -14.48 18.76
CA VAL A 184 -11.42 -14.60 17.55
C VAL A 184 -11.03 -16.05 17.27
N ARG A 185 -11.39 -16.54 16.08
CA ARG A 185 -10.97 -17.85 15.57
C ARG A 185 -9.93 -17.68 14.46
N PHE A 186 -8.78 -18.32 14.64
CA PHE A 186 -7.71 -18.34 13.63
C PHE A 186 -7.73 -19.60 12.78
N VAL A 187 -7.73 -19.45 11.46
CA VAL A 187 -7.84 -20.56 10.49
C VAL A 187 -6.77 -20.43 9.39
N PRO A 188 -6.08 -21.52 9.01
CA PRO A 188 -5.15 -21.50 7.89
C PRO A 188 -5.87 -21.42 6.55
N GLY A 189 -5.49 -20.47 5.70
CA GLY A 189 -6.04 -20.39 4.34
C GLY A 189 -5.34 -19.39 3.45
N ASN A 190 -5.56 -19.55 2.14
CA ASN A 190 -4.87 -18.79 1.12
C ASN A 190 -5.87 -17.94 0.32
N LEU A 191 -5.70 -16.61 0.34
CA LEU A 191 -6.50 -15.66 -0.42
C LEU A 191 -6.50 -15.91 -1.94
N ALA A 192 -5.40 -16.45 -2.46
CA ALA A 192 -5.27 -16.81 -3.86
C ALA A 192 -6.03 -18.11 -4.21
N ALA A 193 -6.30 -18.97 -3.22
CA ALA A 193 -6.96 -20.24 -3.44
C ALA A 193 -8.47 -20.08 -3.53
N ASP A 194 -9.07 -20.82 -4.46
CA ASP A 194 -10.51 -20.92 -4.62
C ASP A 194 -11.07 -21.97 -3.65
N ASP A 195 -11.23 -21.59 -2.38
CA ASP A 195 -11.84 -22.43 -1.36
C ASP A 195 -13.30 -21.99 -1.11
N PRO A 196 -14.30 -22.73 -1.64
CA PRO A 196 -15.71 -22.35 -1.53
C PRO A 196 -16.21 -22.31 -0.08
N SER A 197 -15.54 -22.99 0.86
CA SER A 197 -15.95 -22.99 2.27
C SER A 197 -15.68 -21.66 2.97
N TRP A 198 -14.85 -20.79 2.37
CA TRP A 198 -14.46 -19.48 2.91
C TRP A 198 -15.12 -18.34 2.16
N TRP A 199 -15.23 -18.50 0.84
CA TRP A 199 -15.78 -17.49 -0.07
C TRP A 199 -17.27 -17.68 -0.34
N ALA A 200 -17.97 -18.46 0.50
CA ALA A 200 -19.41 -18.62 0.38
C ALA A 200 -20.10 -17.23 0.39
N PRO A 201 -21.01 -16.96 -0.56
CA PRO A 201 -21.60 -15.63 -0.67
C PRO A 201 -22.32 -15.18 0.61
N GLY A 202 -22.11 -13.94 1.03
CA GLY A 202 -22.78 -13.40 2.22
C GLY A 202 -22.29 -13.96 3.56
N SER A 203 -21.09 -14.52 3.61
CA SER A 203 -20.49 -15.07 4.84
C SER A 203 -20.05 -14.02 5.84
N TYR A 204 -19.72 -12.81 5.38
CA TYR A 204 -19.13 -11.76 6.23
C TYR A 204 -19.81 -10.42 6.04
N ASP A 205 -20.02 -9.70 7.14
CA ASP A 205 -20.59 -8.36 7.11
C ASP A 205 -19.51 -7.30 6.96
N VAL A 206 -18.33 -7.57 7.52
CA VAL A 206 -17.16 -6.72 7.42
C VAL A 206 -15.96 -7.58 7.06
N ILE A 207 -15.18 -7.13 6.09
CA ILE A 207 -13.90 -7.74 5.75
C ILE A 207 -12.81 -6.68 5.83
N PHE A 208 -11.76 -6.96 6.61
CA PHE A 208 -10.49 -6.27 6.56
C PHE A 208 -9.51 -7.14 5.76
N CYS A 209 -8.93 -6.58 4.69
CA CYS A 209 -7.90 -7.24 3.89
C CYS A 209 -6.84 -6.19 3.54
N ARG A 210 -5.93 -5.94 4.49
CA ARG A 210 -5.01 -4.79 4.44
C ARG A 210 -3.57 -5.24 4.41
N ASN A 211 -2.77 -4.58 3.57
CA ASN A 211 -1.35 -4.81 3.39
C ASN A 211 -1.02 -6.27 3.02
N VAL A 212 -1.86 -6.90 2.19
CA VAL A 212 -1.74 -8.32 1.84
C VAL A 212 -1.90 -8.52 0.33
N ILE A 213 -2.95 -7.97 -0.28
CA ILE A 213 -3.24 -8.17 -1.70
C ILE A 213 -2.18 -7.53 -2.60
N MET A 214 -1.48 -6.51 -2.12
CA MET A 214 -0.33 -5.90 -2.82
C MET A 214 0.80 -6.89 -3.15
N TYR A 215 0.90 -8.02 -2.43
CA TYR A 215 1.91 -9.04 -2.68
C TYR A 215 1.48 -10.09 -3.71
N LEU A 216 0.24 -10.09 -4.17
CA LEU A 216 -0.24 -11.09 -5.13
C LEU A 216 0.10 -10.70 -6.57
N THR A 217 0.15 -11.68 -7.48
CA THR A 217 0.24 -11.38 -8.92
C THR A 217 -1.07 -10.73 -9.41
N PRO A 218 -1.05 -9.93 -10.49
CA PRO A 218 -2.25 -9.22 -10.96
C PRO A 218 -3.50 -10.09 -11.15
N SER A 219 -3.36 -11.30 -11.71
CA SER A 219 -4.48 -12.24 -11.88
C SER A 219 -5.04 -12.72 -10.53
N HIS A 220 -4.16 -13.01 -9.57
CA HIS A 220 -4.56 -13.40 -8.21
C HIS A 220 -5.16 -12.24 -7.42
N ILE A 221 -4.73 -10.99 -7.65
CA ILE A 221 -5.38 -9.79 -7.06
C ILE A 221 -6.82 -9.71 -7.53
N SER A 222 -7.06 -9.74 -8.85
CA SER A 222 -8.42 -9.65 -9.40
C SER A 222 -9.32 -10.78 -8.89
N ALA A 223 -8.81 -12.02 -8.83
CA ALA A 223 -9.54 -13.16 -8.29
C ALA A 223 -9.84 -13.02 -6.79
N ALA A 224 -8.86 -12.58 -6.00
CA ALA A 224 -9.05 -12.36 -4.55
C ALA A 224 -10.09 -11.27 -4.28
N ILE A 225 -10.03 -10.13 -4.98
CA ILE A 225 -11.05 -9.06 -4.86
C ILE A 225 -12.44 -9.60 -5.19
N ALA A 226 -12.61 -10.30 -6.33
CA ALA A 226 -13.91 -10.85 -6.71
C ALA A 226 -14.49 -11.77 -5.62
N ARG A 227 -13.65 -12.62 -5.01
CA ARG A 227 -14.05 -13.50 -3.90
C ARG A 227 -14.41 -12.73 -2.63
N LEU A 228 -13.63 -11.70 -2.28
CA LEU A 228 -13.94 -10.81 -1.15
C LEU A 228 -15.29 -10.13 -1.34
N VAL A 229 -15.57 -9.60 -2.55
CA VAL A 229 -16.86 -8.96 -2.87
C VAL A 229 -18.02 -9.96 -2.79
N ALA A 230 -17.84 -11.17 -3.30
CA ALA A 230 -18.86 -12.22 -3.22
C ALA A 230 -19.17 -12.62 -1.77
N ALA A 231 -18.12 -12.79 -0.96
CA ALA A 231 -18.23 -13.23 0.44
C ALA A 231 -18.81 -12.17 1.39
N LEU A 232 -18.77 -10.88 1.01
CA LEU A 232 -19.48 -9.83 1.75
C LEU A 232 -20.99 -10.11 1.78
N ALA A 233 -21.69 -9.60 2.79
CA ALA A 233 -23.14 -9.55 2.85
C ALA A 233 -23.66 -8.31 2.10
N PRO A 234 -24.93 -8.29 1.66
CA PRO A 234 -25.55 -7.06 1.16
C PRO A 234 -25.38 -5.90 2.13
N GLY A 235 -24.93 -4.74 1.66
CA GLY A 235 -24.62 -3.59 2.53
C GLY A 235 -23.34 -3.74 3.37
N GLY A 236 -22.60 -4.85 3.23
CA GLY A 236 -21.36 -5.15 3.94
C GLY A 236 -20.20 -4.22 3.58
N PHE A 237 -19.17 -4.20 4.41
CA PHE A 237 -18.06 -3.26 4.32
C PHE A 237 -16.73 -3.97 4.06
N LEU A 238 -15.93 -3.42 3.15
CA LEU A 238 -14.58 -3.89 2.85
C LEU A 238 -13.55 -2.79 3.10
N PHE A 239 -12.56 -3.10 3.94
CA PHE A 239 -11.45 -2.23 4.28
C PHE A 239 -10.17 -2.81 3.66
N LEU A 240 -9.54 -2.03 2.78
CA LEU A 240 -8.25 -2.35 2.16
C LEU A 240 -7.16 -1.43 2.72
N GLY A 241 -5.89 -1.80 2.58
CA GLY A 241 -4.79 -0.89 2.94
C GLY A 241 -4.77 0.35 2.04
N HIS A 242 -4.14 1.44 2.52
CA HIS A 242 -4.10 2.72 1.80
C HIS A 242 -3.53 2.60 0.37
N ALA A 243 -2.51 1.77 0.17
CA ALA A 243 -1.92 1.51 -1.15
C ALA A 243 -2.75 0.57 -2.04
N GLU A 244 -3.81 -0.04 -1.50
CA GLU A 244 -4.56 -1.13 -2.13
C GLU A 244 -5.98 -0.71 -2.55
N ILE A 245 -6.41 0.51 -2.21
CA ILE A 245 -7.75 1.04 -2.51
C ILE A 245 -8.11 0.87 -3.99
N ASN A 246 -7.15 1.08 -4.91
CA ASN A 246 -7.43 0.99 -6.34
C ASN A 246 -7.90 -0.40 -6.79
N TYR A 247 -7.49 -1.47 -6.10
CA TYR A 247 -7.93 -2.83 -6.42
C TYR A 247 -9.41 -3.07 -6.11
N GLY A 248 -9.99 -2.31 -5.16
CA GLY A 248 -11.40 -2.42 -4.76
C GLY A 248 -12.38 -1.71 -5.70
N ARG A 249 -11.92 -0.95 -6.70
CA ARG A 249 -12.76 -0.21 -7.65
C ARG A 249 -13.36 -1.14 -8.71
N THR A 250 -14.17 -2.08 -8.26
CA THR A 250 -14.85 -3.10 -9.08
C THR A 250 -16.36 -2.94 -8.98
N GLY A 251 -17.11 -3.50 -9.93
CA GLY A 251 -18.58 -3.43 -9.91
C GLY A 251 -19.16 -4.06 -8.63
N GLY A 252 -20.15 -3.40 -8.02
CA GLY A 252 -20.80 -3.84 -6.77
C GLY A 252 -20.20 -3.27 -5.48
N LEU A 253 -19.16 -2.44 -5.57
CA LEU A 253 -18.60 -1.72 -4.42
C LEU A 253 -18.68 -0.20 -4.62
N ASP A 254 -19.34 0.50 -3.69
CA ASP A 254 -19.30 1.95 -3.57
C ASP A 254 -18.07 2.36 -2.74
N LEU A 255 -17.17 3.16 -3.32
CA LEU A 255 -16.08 3.80 -2.56
C LEU A 255 -16.67 4.88 -1.64
N ARG A 256 -16.37 4.78 -0.35
CA ARG A 256 -16.76 5.72 0.71
C ARG A 256 -15.52 6.38 1.30
N HIS A 257 -15.71 7.57 1.86
CA HIS A 257 -14.67 8.32 2.55
C HIS A 257 -15.25 8.93 3.83
N SER A 258 -14.60 8.67 4.95
CA SER A 258 -14.90 9.27 6.26
C SER A 258 -13.69 9.07 7.17
N HIS A 259 -13.57 9.85 8.24
CA HIS A 259 -12.48 9.74 9.21
C HIS A 259 -11.07 9.76 8.57
N GLU A 260 -10.88 10.50 7.48
CA GLU A 260 -9.61 10.58 6.73
C GLU A 260 -9.16 9.26 6.11
N THR A 261 -10.10 8.32 5.89
CA THR A 261 -9.81 7.04 5.25
C THR A 261 -10.87 6.65 4.23
N PHE A 262 -10.47 5.73 3.36
CA PHE A 262 -11.33 5.15 2.33
C PHE A 262 -11.65 3.71 2.66
N TYR A 263 -12.88 3.32 2.35
CA TYR A 263 -13.39 1.96 2.47
C TYR A 263 -14.50 1.74 1.46
N PHE A 264 -14.89 0.49 1.25
CA PHE A 264 -15.92 0.12 0.30
C PHE A 264 -17.17 -0.37 1.01
N GLN A 265 -18.33 -0.06 0.46
CA GLN A 265 -19.60 -0.63 0.88
C GLN A 265 -20.21 -1.39 -0.28
N ARG A 266 -20.62 -2.64 -0.06
CA ARG A 266 -21.32 -3.42 -1.07
C ARG A 266 -22.73 -2.89 -1.29
N THR A 267 -23.06 -2.60 -2.54
CA THR A 267 -24.39 -2.16 -2.95
C THR A 267 -25.01 -3.23 -3.86
N ASP A 268 -26.27 -3.60 -3.58
CA ASP A 268 -27.01 -4.56 -4.42
C ASP A 268 -27.53 -3.91 -5.73
N ASP A 269 -27.24 -2.62 -5.92
CA ASP A 269 -27.81 -1.80 -6.99
C ASP A 269 -26.76 -1.63 -8.10
N PRO A 270 -26.93 -2.26 -9.28
CA PRO A 270 -26.09 -2.00 -10.44
C PRO A 270 -26.47 -0.62 -10.99
N ARG A 271 -25.95 0.46 -10.38
CA ARG A 271 -26.21 1.79 -10.94
C ARG A 271 -25.59 1.89 -12.33
N PRO A 272 -26.36 2.34 -13.34
CA PRO A 272 -25.82 2.61 -14.67
C PRO A 272 -24.87 3.81 -14.59
N GLU A 273 -23.75 3.67 -15.29
CA GLU A 273 -22.76 4.70 -15.57
C GLU A 273 -23.46 6.02 -15.99
N GLN A 274 -23.37 7.08 -15.16
CA GLN A 274 -24.12 8.32 -15.39
C GLN A 274 -23.57 9.14 -16.56
N ALA A 275 -24.50 9.63 -17.39
CA ALA A 275 -24.33 10.29 -18.68
C ALA A 275 -23.57 11.65 -18.65
N THR A 276 -22.91 11.96 -19.77
CA THR A 276 -22.17 13.20 -20.06
C THR A 276 -23.10 14.39 -20.35
N PRO A 277 -22.78 15.63 -19.89
CA PRO A 277 -23.47 16.85 -20.31
C PRO A 277 -22.92 17.40 -21.65
N PRO A 278 -23.69 18.25 -22.37
CA PRO A 278 -23.40 18.59 -23.77
C PRO A 278 -22.24 19.58 -23.92
N PRO A 279 -21.58 19.64 -25.11
CA PRO A 279 -20.36 20.41 -25.31
C PRO A 279 -20.66 21.91 -25.46
N ASN A 280 -19.91 22.75 -24.75
CA ASN A 280 -20.00 24.20 -24.86
C ASN A 280 -18.99 24.77 -25.88
N ARG A 281 -19.45 25.81 -26.62
CA ARG A 281 -18.79 26.50 -27.74
C ARG A 281 -17.41 27.11 -27.38
N PRO A 282 -16.49 27.28 -28.36
CA PRO A 282 -15.13 27.77 -28.10
C PRO A 282 -15.08 29.30 -27.97
N LEU A 283 -14.35 29.80 -26.96
CA LEU A 283 -13.90 31.19 -26.90
C LEU A 283 -12.58 31.35 -27.68
N ALA A 284 -12.51 32.39 -28.49
CA ALA A 284 -11.40 32.75 -29.35
C ALA A 284 -10.24 33.43 -28.60
N GLY A 285 -9.02 33.25 -29.13
CA GLY A 285 -7.93 34.22 -29.06
C GLY A 285 -6.79 33.90 -28.09
N ARG A 286 -5.71 33.27 -28.58
CA ARG A 286 -4.37 33.31 -27.95
C ARG A 286 -3.40 34.03 -28.92
N PRO A 287 -2.50 34.91 -28.45
CA PRO A 287 -1.46 35.50 -29.29
C PRO A 287 -0.30 34.51 -29.54
N PRO A 288 0.55 34.73 -30.57
CA PRO A 288 1.51 33.74 -31.05
C PRO A 288 2.78 33.66 -30.17
N PRO A 289 3.57 32.57 -30.27
CA PRO A 289 4.73 32.35 -29.44
C PRO A 289 5.98 33.09 -29.95
N SER A 290 6.80 33.58 -29.02
CA SER A 290 8.12 34.18 -29.27
C SER A 290 9.17 33.12 -29.61
N ARG A 291 10.11 33.46 -30.51
CA ARG A 291 11.23 32.62 -31.03
C ARG A 291 12.23 32.16 -29.96
N PRO A 292 13.00 31.08 -30.22
CA PRO A 292 13.98 30.52 -29.30
C PRO A 292 15.32 31.29 -29.32
N LEU A 293 15.93 31.46 -28.15
CA LEU A 293 17.30 31.96 -28.01
C LEU A 293 18.30 30.80 -28.08
N ALA A 294 19.34 31.02 -28.88
CA ALA A 294 20.39 30.06 -29.24
C ALA A 294 21.36 29.76 -28.09
N GLY A 295 22.07 28.64 -28.25
CA GLY A 295 22.80 27.91 -27.22
C GLY A 295 24.02 28.60 -26.62
N ARG A 296 24.38 28.10 -25.42
CA ARG A 296 25.70 28.20 -24.80
C ARG A 296 26.15 26.80 -24.37
N PRO A 297 27.42 26.43 -24.55
CA PRO A 297 27.94 25.12 -24.18
C PRO A 297 28.12 25.01 -22.65
N PRO A 298 28.14 23.79 -22.08
CA PRO A 298 28.26 23.59 -20.64
C PRO A 298 29.71 23.87 -20.18
N PRO A 299 29.93 24.47 -18.99
CA PRO A 299 31.26 24.57 -18.42
C PRO A 299 31.71 23.23 -17.86
N ALA A 300 32.99 22.93 -18.08
CA ALA A 300 33.66 21.69 -17.71
C ALA A 300 33.76 21.49 -16.19
N ALA A 301 33.70 20.21 -15.81
CA ALA A 301 33.90 19.70 -14.47
C ALA A 301 35.20 20.23 -13.82
N HIS A 302 35.08 20.72 -12.59
CA HIS A 302 36.21 20.92 -11.69
C HIS A 302 35.98 20.02 -10.47
N SER A 303 36.59 18.85 -10.51
CA SER A 303 36.76 17.97 -9.37
C SER A 303 37.94 18.44 -8.53
N ARG A 304 37.71 18.75 -7.25
CA ARG A 304 38.69 18.54 -6.17
C ARG A 304 38.00 18.23 -4.84
N PRO A 305 38.65 17.43 -3.97
CA PRO A 305 37.99 16.55 -3.01
C PRO A 305 37.67 17.27 -1.70
N ARG A 306 36.46 17.08 -1.19
CA ARG A 306 36.08 17.41 0.19
C ARG A 306 35.62 16.14 0.91
N ALA A 307 35.99 16.06 2.18
CA ALA A 307 35.98 14.88 3.03
C ALA A 307 34.64 14.11 3.01
N ARG A 308 34.76 12.80 2.82
CA ARG A 308 33.69 11.82 2.61
C ARG A 308 33.11 11.32 3.94
N THR A 309 32.27 12.10 4.59
CA THR A 309 31.49 11.61 5.77
C THR A 309 29.98 11.75 5.60
N GLY A 310 29.47 12.83 4.98
CA GLY A 310 28.01 13.00 4.83
C GLY A 310 27.34 12.08 3.79
N GLY A 311 28.10 11.61 2.79
CA GLY A 311 27.56 10.73 1.75
C GLY A 311 27.21 9.32 2.25
N GLU A 312 27.92 8.81 3.26
CA GLU A 312 27.64 7.49 3.83
C GLU A 312 26.33 7.50 4.62
N ALA A 313 26.08 8.60 5.34
CA ALA A 313 24.85 8.79 6.08
C ALA A 313 23.63 8.84 5.14
N VAL A 314 23.71 9.67 4.09
CA VAL A 314 22.64 9.77 3.08
C VAL A 314 22.45 8.43 2.36
N ALA A 315 23.53 7.72 1.97
CA ALA A 315 23.42 6.41 1.34
C ALA A 315 22.73 5.37 2.24
N ARG A 316 23.09 5.32 3.53
CA ARG A 316 22.47 4.42 4.49
C ARG A 316 21.02 4.79 4.77
N ALA A 317 20.69 6.08 4.80
CA ALA A 317 19.32 6.55 4.92
C ALA A 317 18.48 6.24 3.67
N MET A 318 19.07 6.23 2.47
CA MET A 318 18.42 5.76 1.23
C MET A 318 18.11 4.27 1.27
N ASP A 319 19.00 3.45 1.85
CA ASP A 319 18.72 2.03 2.05
C ASP A 319 17.62 1.78 3.07
N LEU A 320 17.59 2.58 4.15
CA LEU A 320 16.52 2.57 5.13
C LEU A 320 15.18 3.05 4.53
N LEU A 321 15.21 4.08 3.66
CA LEU A 321 14.05 4.53 2.89
C LEU A 321 13.50 3.40 2.01
N ARG A 322 14.38 2.65 1.32
CA ARG A 322 13.99 1.49 0.51
C ARG A 322 13.38 0.35 1.34
N GLN A 323 13.74 0.27 2.62
CA GLN A 323 13.16 -0.66 3.61
C GLN A 323 11.96 -0.06 4.36
N GLU A 324 11.49 1.13 3.96
CA GLU A 324 10.39 1.88 4.60
C GLU A 324 10.62 2.19 6.09
N ARG A 325 11.88 2.18 6.54
CA ARG A 325 12.30 2.52 7.91
C ARG A 325 12.51 4.03 8.05
N PHE A 326 11.43 4.79 7.88
CA PHE A 326 11.51 6.25 7.72
C PHE A 326 12.05 6.99 8.95
N ASP A 327 11.66 6.59 10.17
CA ASP A 327 12.15 7.21 11.40
C ASP A 327 13.65 6.99 11.61
N ASP A 328 14.14 5.77 11.32
CA ASP A 328 15.56 5.44 11.41
C ASP A 328 16.37 6.20 10.36
N ALA A 329 15.86 6.28 9.13
CA ALA A 329 16.46 7.07 8.06
C ALA A 329 16.51 8.56 8.45
N LEU A 330 15.42 9.09 9.00
CA LEU A 330 15.30 10.49 9.39
C LEU A 330 16.22 10.83 10.57
N ALA A 331 16.36 9.93 11.54
CA ALA A 331 17.31 10.08 12.63
C ALA A 331 18.74 10.18 12.11
N LEU A 332 19.08 9.36 11.11
CA LEU A 332 20.40 9.28 10.52
C LEU A 332 20.78 10.56 9.76
N VAL A 333 19.85 11.11 8.97
CA VAL A 333 20.10 12.37 8.23
C VAL A 333 19.67 13.63 8.97
N ARG A 334 19.25 13.55 10.24
CA ARG A 334 18.73 14.72 10.97
C ARG A 334 19.74 15.86 11.07
N ALA A 335 20.99 15.54 11.35
CA ALA A 335 22.06 16.51 11.53
C ALA A 335 22.94 16.70 10.29
N GLU A 336 22.68 15.94 9.22
CA GLU A 336 23.51 15.97 8.01
C GLU A 336 23.28 17.27 7.22
N PRO A 337 24.34 18.03 6.90
CA PRO A 337 24.23 19.24 6.09
C PRO A 337 24.16 18.90 4.60
N GLY A 338 23.65 19.85 3.80
CA GLY A 338 23.71 19.78 2.34
C GLY A 338 22.40 19.39 1.67
N THR A 339 22.32 19.70 0.37
CA THR A 339 21.09 19.62 -0.44
C THR A 339 20.47 18.22 -0.43
N ASP A 340 21.27 17.17 -0.64
CA ASP A 340 20.76 15.79 -0.68
C ASP A 340 20.16 15.35 0.67
N ALA A 341 20.76 15.78 1.78
CA ALA A 341 20.26 15.49 3.12
C ALA A 341 18.96 16.23 3.42
N HIS A 342 18.86 17.52 3.04
CA HIS A 342 17.61 18.27 3.16
C HIS A 342 16.49 17.68 2.30
N LEU A 343 16.80 17.27 1.06
CA LEU A 343 15.83 16.63 0.17
C LEU A 343 15.32 15.31 0.76
N LEU A 344 16.24 14.47 1.24
CA LEU A 344 15.87 13.19 1.86
C LEU A 344 15.06 13.40 3.14
N ARG A 345 15.40 14.38 3.99
CA ARG A 345 14.56 14.75 5.14
C ARG A 345 13.15 15.14 4.71
N ALA A 346 13.01 15.99 3.68
CA ALA A 346 11.70 16.41 3.19
C ALA A 346 10.87 15.22 2.66
N VAL A 347 11.50 14.29 1.93
CA VAL A 347 10.86 13.03 1.48
C VAL A 347 10.39 12.19 2.68
N LEU A 348 11.26 11.97 3.66
CA LEU A 348 10.96 11.15 4.85
C LEU A 348 9.84 11.78 5.70
N LEU A 349 9.88 13.09 5.91
CA LEU A 349 8.85 13.82 6.65
C LEU A 349 7.50 13.77 5.92
N THR A 350 7.51 13.86 4.59
CA THR A 350 6.29 13.69 3.77
C THR A 350 5.73 12.27 3.92
N ALA A 351 6.59 11.24 3.86
CA ALA A 351 6.18 9.85 4.04
C ALA A 351 5.63 9.56 5.45
N LEU A 352 6.15 10.24 6.47
CA LEU A 352 5.68 10.16 7.87
C LEU A 352 4.42 11.01 8.14
N GLY A 353 3.90 11.74 7.15
CA GLY A 353 2.75 12.64 7.31
C GLY A 353 3.04 13.91 8.12
N ARG A 354 4.31 14.23 8.37
CA ARG A 354 4.76 15.43 9.09
C ARG A 354 4.87 16.61 8.11
N LEU A 355 3.73 17.05 7.58
CA LEU A 355 3.68 17.96 6.43
C LEU A 355 4.29 19.34 6.69
N ASP A 356 4.10 19.90 7.89
CA ASP A 356 4.67 21.21 8.28
C ASP A 356 6.21 21.17 8.34
N ASP A 357 6.77 20.09 8.89
CA ASP A 357 8.21 19.87 8.95
C ASP A 357 8.79 19.64 7.54
N ALA A 358 8.08 18.88 6.70
CA ALA A 358 8.47 18.63 5.32
C ALA A 358 8.49 19.93 4.50
N GLU A 359 7.49 20.80 4.68
CA GLU A 359 7.45 22.12 4.07
C GLU A 359 8.60 23.00 4.55
N THR A 360 8.94 22.97 5.84
CA THR A 360 10.09 23.70 6.37
C THR A 360 11.40 23.26 5.71
N GLU A 361 11.62 21.96 5.54
CA GLU A 361 12.81 21.44 4.84
C GLU A 361 12.81 21.80 3.34
N CYS A 362 11.64 21.82 2.68
CA CYS A 362 11.53 22.30 1.31
C CYS A 362 11.85 23.79 1.18
N GLY A 363 11.44 24.62 2.14
CA GLY A 363 11.80 26.04 2.20
C GLY A 363 13.31 26.24 2.26
N ARG A 364 13.99 25.50 3.16
CA ARG A 364 15.46 25.54 3.28
C ARG A 364 16.19 25.13 1.99
N LEU A 365 15.65 24.16 1.26
CA LEU A 365 16.16 23.77 -0.05
C LEU A 365 16.03 24.93 -1.05
N LEU A 366 14.85 25.55 -1.12
CA LEU A 366 14.57 26.63 -2.07
C LEU A 366 15.31 27.93 -1.74
N ASP A 367 15.64 28.18 -0.47
CA ASP A 367 16.50 29.29 -0.06
C ASP A 367 17.93 29.14 -0.61
N THR A 368 18.39 27.89 -0.77
CA THR A 368 19.73 27.58 -1.31
C THR A 368 19.71 27.43 -2.83
N ASP A 369 18.68 26.76 -3.36
CA ASP A 369 18.44 26.51 -4.78
C ASP A 369 16.95 26.71 -5.10
N GLY A 370 16.59 27.93 -5.47
CA GLY A 370 15.21 28.30 -5.81
C GLY A 370 14.66 27.62 -7.08
N LEU A 371 15.49 26.85 -7.80
CA LEU A 371 15.11 26.11 -9.02
C LEU A 371 15.08 24.59 -8.79
N HIS A 372 15.04 24.14 -7.53
CA HIS A 372 15.06 22.73 -7.19
C HIS A 372 13.70 22.02 -7.45
N ALA A 373 13.58 21.34 -8.59
CA ALA A 373 12.34 20.67 -9.03
C ALA A 373 11.76 19.67 -8.00
N GLY A 374 12.62 18.90 -7.31
CA GLY A 374 12.20 17.93 -6.29
C GLY A 374 11.53 18.59 -5.06
N ALA A 375 11.97 19.79 -4.66
CA ALA A 375 11.42 20.49 -3.51
C ALA A 375 10.05 21.07 -3.86
N HIS A 376 9.90 21.64 -5.06
CA HIS A 376 8.59 22.03 -5.57
C HIS A 376 7.63 20.85 -5.71
N TYR A 377 8.09 19.67 -6.14
CA TYR A 377 7.20 18.51 -6.18
C TYR A 377 6.75 18.09 -4.77
N LEU A 378 7.65 18.05 -3.79
CA LEU A 378 7.27 17.73 -2.40
C LEU A 378 6.31 18.75 -1.80
N LEU A 379 6.51 20.05 -2.06
CA LEU A 379 5.54 21.09 -1.70
C LEU A 379 4.16 20.88 -2.36
N ALA A 380 4.12 20.33 -3.58
CA ALA A 380 2.85 19.98 -4.20
C ALA A 380 2.14 18.87 -3.42
N VAL A 381 2.89 17.85 -2.98
CA VAL A 381 2.34 16.73 -2.20
C VAL A 381 1.90 17.18 -0.80
N THR A 382 2.70 17.98 -0.11
CA THR A 382 2.37 18.47 1.24
C THR A 382 1.17 19.42 1.21
N ARG A 383 1.11 20.35 0.25
CA ARG A 383 -0.03 21.29 0.11
C ARG A 383 -1.32 20.59 -0.31
N GLU A 384 -1.24 19.55 -1.13
CA GLU A 384 -2.41 18.70 -1.42
C GLU A 384 -2.90 18.00 -0.15
N GLY A 385 -2.00 17.40 0.63
CA GLY A 385 -2.33 16.75 1.91
C GLY A 385 -2.90 17.72 2.95
N ALA A 386 -2.49 18.98 2.92
CA ALA A 386 -3.02 20.05 3.76
C ALA A 386 -4.38 20.63 3.27
N GLY A 387 -4.96 20.06 2.20
CA GLY A 387 -6.24 20.52 1.66
C GLY A 387 -6.18 21.78 0.80
N ASP A 388 -5.00 22.15 0.28
CA ASP A 388 -4.79 23.28 -0.63
C ASP A 388 -4.38 22.82 -2.05
N PRO A 389 -5.34 22.30 -2.85
CA PRO A 389 -5.06 21.80 -4.19
C PRO A 389 -4.66 22.90 -5.20
N ALA A 390 -4.96 24.16 -4.89
CA ALA A 390 -4.62 25.30 -5.76
C ALA A 390 -3.11 25.58 -5.70
N THR A 391 -2.56 25.71 -4.50
CA THR A 391 -1.13 25.89 -4.28
C THR A 391 -0.36 24.64 -4.68
N ALA A 392 -0.90 23.45 -4.38
CA ALA A 392 -0.33 22.18 -4.84
C ALA A 392 -0.14 22.13 -6.36
N GLY A 393 -1.18 22.54 -7.11
CA GLY A 393 -1.12 22.59 -8.57
C GLY A 393 -0.09 23.59 -9.11
N SER A 394 0.12 24.72 -8.41
CA SER A 394 1.15 25.69 -8.80
C SER A 394 2.55 25.12 -8.61
N HIS A 395 2.83 24.49 -7.47
CA HIS A 395 4.12 23.85 -7.22
C HIS A 395 4.39 22.67 -8.15
N ALA A 396 3.37 21.84 -8.46
CA ALA A 396 3.53 20.75 -9.42
C ALA A 396 3.83 21.25 -10.84
N ARG A 397 3.20 22.37 -11.28
CA ARG A 397 3.55 23.01 -12.56
C ARG A 397 4.98 23.54 -12.57
N THR A 398 5.41 24.17 -11.48
CA THR A 398 6.79 24.67 -11.36
C THR A 398 7.79 23.51 -11.42
N ALA A 399 7.56 22.41 -10.70
CA ALA A 399 8.41 21.22 -10.76
C ALA A 399 8.49 20.63 -12.18
N ALA A 400 7.35 20.51 -12.87
CA ALA A 400 7.29 20.02 -14.25
C ALA A 400 7.96 20.96 -15.27
N TYR A 401 8.02 22.26 -14.99
CA TYR A 401 8.72 23.25 -15.82
C TYR A 401 10.24 23.20 -15.62
N LEU A 402 10.67 23.10 -14.37
CA LEU A 402 12.10 23.06 -14.00
C LEU A 402 12.77 21.76 -14.43
N ASP A 403 12.07 20.64 -14.36
CA ASP A 403 12.53 19.34 -14.84
C ASP A 403 11.48 18.70 -15.77
N PRO A 404 11.56 18.94 -17.09
CA PRO A 404 10.65 18.36 -18.06
C PRO A 404 10.68 16.81 -18.12
N GLY A 405 11.74 16.18 -17.59
CA GLY A 405 11.89 14.74 -17.54
C GLY A 405 11.25 14.09 -16.31
N PHE A 406 10.76 14.89 -15.36
CA PHE A 406 10.23 14.40 -14.09
C PHE A 406 8.75 14.01 -14.22
N ALA A 407 8.46 12.71 -14.13
CA ALA A 407 7.14 12.16 -14.39
C ALA A 407 6.12 12.46 -13.28
N MET A 408 6.55 12.46 -12.02
CA MET A 408 5.65 12.57 -10.86
C MET A 408 4.86 13.89 -10.80
N PRO A 409 5.45 15.07 -11.09
CA PRO A 409 4.69 16.31 -11.22
C PRO A 409 3.56 16.25 -12.24
N ARG A 410 3.79 15.60 -13.40
CA ARG A 410 2.78 15.41 -14.45
C ARG A 410 1.65 14.50 -13.96
N LEU A 411 2.00 13.39 -13.33
CA LEU A 411 1.03 12.47 -12.74
C LEU A 411 0.14 13.20 -11.72
N ARG A 412 0.75 14.00 -10.84
CA ARG A 412 0.06 14.78 -9.81
C ARG A 412 -0.87 15.84 -10.41
N LEU A 413 -0.42 16.56 -11.45
CA LEU A 413 -1.27 17.51 -12.17
C LEU A 413 -2.48 16.81 -12.81
N GLY A 414 -2.29 15.59 -13.34
CA GLY A 414 -3.38 14.76 -13.84
C GLY A 414 -4.42 14.44 -12.78
N LEU A 415 -3.98 14.00 -11.59
CA LEU A 415 -4.87 13.71 -10.45
C LEU A 415 -5.63 14.97 -9.99
N LEU A 416 -4.93 16.10 -9.85
CA LEU A 416 -5.55 17.38 -9.45
C LEU A 416 -6.54 17.90 -10.50
N ALA A 417 -6.30 17.68 -11.78
CA ALA A 417 -7.23 18.03 -12.86
C ALA A 417 -8.46 17.10 -12.84
N ARG A 418 -8.24 15.80 -12.64
CA ARG A 418 -9.30 14.79 -12.52
C ARG A 418 -10.24 15.11 -11.35
N GLY A 419 -9.70 15.46 -10.18
CA GLY A 419 -10.48 15.83 -9.01
C GLY A 419 -11.35 17.09 -9.20
N ARG A 420 -10.98 17.95 -10.15
CA ARG A 420 -11.75 19.14 -10.55
C ARG A 420 -12.73 18.89 -11.70
N GLY A 421 -12.79 17.66 -12.22
CA GLY A 421 -13.58 17.33 -13.40
C GLY A 421 -12.99 17.80 -14.74
N ASP A 422 -11.76 18.33 -14.74
CA ASP A 422 -11.07 18.75 -15.97
C ASP A 422 -10.43 17.53 -16.65
N THR A 423 -11.26 16.79 -17.37
CA THR A 423 -10.88 15.55 -18.07
C THR A 423 -9.89 15.78 -19.20
N ALA A 424 -9.89 16.96 -19.83
CA ALA A 424 -8.98 17.29 -20.93
C ALA A 424 -7.55 17.48 -20.42
N THR A 425 -7.38 18.31 -19.39
CA THR A 425 -6.07 18.51 -18.74
C THR A 425 -5.60 17.21 -18.09
N ALA A 426 -6.50 16.47 -17.40
CA ALA A 426 -6.15 15.19 -16.81
C ALA A 426 -5.58 14.21 -17.84
N ARG A 427 -6.24 14.07 -19.00
CA ARG A 427 -5.77 13.20 -20.09
C ARG A 427 -4.39 13.62 -20.59
N GLN A 428 -4.17 14.91 -20.83
CA GLN A 428 -2.88 15.42 -21.30
C GLN A 428 -1.76 15.11 -20.31
N GLU A 429 -2.00 15.37 -19.03
CA GLU A 429 -0.98 15.21 -17.99
C GLU A 429 -0.68 13.74 -17.69
N PHE A 430 -1.68 12.85 -17.70
CA PHE A 430 -1.45 11.40 -17.56
C PHE A 430 -0.71 10.80 -18.76
N ALA A 431 -0.98 11.26 -19.99
CA ALA A 431 -0.25 10.81 -21.17
C ALA A 431 1.23 11.25 -21.12
N ALA A 432 1.47 12.48 -20.70
CA ALA A 432 2.83 12.99 -20.47
C ALA A 432 3.54 12.20 -19.37
N ALA A 433 2.88 11.97 -18.23
CA ALA A 433 3.42 11.17 -17.13
C ALA A 433 3.76 9.74 -17.58
N LEU A 434 2.87 9.07 -18.31
CA LEU A 434 3.09 7.71 -18.82
C LEU A 434 4.32 7.62 -19.71
N THR A 435 4.51 8.61 -20.57
CA THR A 435 5.69 8.69 -21.47
C THR A 435 6.97 8.86 -20.66
N LEU A 436 6.97 9.76 -19.69
CA LEU A 436 8.15 10.06 -18.86
C LEU A 436 8.52 8.91 -17.92
N LEU A 437 7.53 8.18 -17.39
CA LEU A 437 7.74 7.06 -16.49
C LEU A 437 8.63 5.97 -17.09
N ALA A 438 8.63 5.78 -18.41
CA ALA A 438 9.50 4.83 -19.08
C ALA A 438 11.00 5.12 -18.88
N GLY A 439 11.38 6.40 -18.80
CA GLY A 439 12.76 6.87 -18.61
C GLY A 439 13.11 7.27 -17.18
N GLU A 440 12.16 7.18 -16.24
CA GLU A 440 12.35 7.68 -14.87
C GLU A 440 13.33 6.81 -14.08
N SER A 441 14.27 7.43 -13.37
CA SER A 441 15.32 6.68 -12.67
C SER A 441 14.78 5.94 -11.43
N PRO A 442 15.36 4.78 -11.05
CA PRO A 442 14.98 4.08 -9.83
C PRO A 442 15.06 4.94 -8.56
N ASP A 443 16.08 5.80 -8.46
CA ASP A 443 16.26 6.69 -7.31
C ASP A 443 15.18 7.78 -7.27
N ARG A 444 14.79 8.33 -8.42
CA ARG A 444 13.71 9.32 -8.49
C ARG A 444 12.36 8.69 -8.16
N LEU A 445 12.13 7.44 -8.59
CA LEU A 445 10.96 6.66 -8.19
C LEU A 445 10.95 6.35 -6.69
N LEU A 446 12.09 5.99 -6.11
CA LEU A 446 12.22 5.74 -4.68
C LEU A 446 11.91 7.00 -3.84
N LEU A 447 12.41 8.16 -4.26
CA LEU A 447 12.23 9.42 -3.53
C LEU A 447 10.82 10.02 -3.68
N PHE A 448 10.22 9.93 -4.87
CA PHE A 448 9.04 10.73 -5.22
C PHE A 448 7.84 9.92 -5.69
N GLY A 449 8.04 8.62 -5.94
CA GLY A 449 6.99 7.69 -6.37
C GLY A 449 6.06 7.26 -5.24
N GLY A 450 6.27 7.71 -4.00
CA GLY A 450 5.37 7.41 -2.87
C GLY A 450 5.27 5.92 -2.54
N GLY A 451 6.37 5.17 -2.74
CA GLY A 451 6.42 3.72 -2.56
C GLY A 451 5.92 2.90 -3.76
N PHE A 452 5.39 3.55 -4.80
CA PHE A 452 4.91 2.84 -5.99
C PHE A 452 6.04 2.53 -6.98
N THR A 453 5.95 1.35 -7.59
CA THR A 453 6.86 0.95 -8.67
C THR A 453 6.56 1.74 -9.95
N ARG A 454 7.55 1.81 -10.87
CA ARG A 454 7.36 2.38 -12.21
C ARG A 454 6.13 1.80 -12.91
N THR A 455 5.99 0.48 -12.85
CA THR A 455 4.88 -0.24 -13.50
C THR A 455 3.54 0.16 -12.88
N ALA A 456 3.45 0.21 -11.55
CA ALA A 456 2.23 0.62 -10.85
C ALA A 456 1.81 2.07 -11.20
N LEU A 457 2.77 3.00 -11.25
CA LEU A 457 2.50 4.38 -11.66
C LEU A 457 2.08 4.48 -13.13
N ALA A 458 2.66 3.66 -14.00
CA ALA A 458 2.29 3.60 -15.42
C ALA A 458 0.88 3.02 -15.59
N ASP A 459 0.52 1.98 -14.83
CA ASP A 459 -0.81 1.39 -14.84
C ASP A 459 -1.87 2.34 -14.29
N LEU A 460 -1.54 3.13 -13.26
CA LEU A 460 -2.39 4.22 -12.80
C LEU A 460 -2.66 5.22 -13.94
N CYS A 461 -1.60 5.68 -14.63
CA CYS A 461 -1.76 6.61 -15.75
C CYS A 461 -2.64 6.02 -16.86
N ARG A 462 -2.42 4.75 -17.25
CA ARG A 462 -3.25 4.06 -18.26
C ARG A 462 -4.71 3.94 -17.83
N THR A 463 -4.96 3.63 -16.56
CA THR A 463 -6.31 3.51 -16.00
C THR A 463 -7.03 4.85 -16.04
N GLU A 464 -6.37 5.92 -15.58
CA GLU A 464 -6.95 7.26 -15.60
C GLU A 464 -7.14 7.81 -17.03
N LEU A 465 -6.25 7.46 -17.97
CA LEU A 465 -6.42 7.79 -19.39
C LEU A 465 -7.68 7.16 -19.97
N ARG A 466 -7.92 5.87 -19.69
CA ARG A 466 -9.17 5.19 -20.08
C ARG A 466 -10.38 5.83 -19.44
N ALA A 467 -10.31 6.16 -18.14
CA ALA A 467 -11.38 6.83 -17.42
C ALA A 467 -11.62 8.27 -17.89
N CYS A 468 -10.64 8.89 -18.56
CA CYS A 468 -10.77 10.16 -19.27
C CYS A 468 -11.19 9.99 -20.73
N GLY A 469 -11.51 8.79 -21.22
CA GLY A 469 -11.97 8.55 -22.59
C GLY A 469 -10.88 8.58 -23.67
N ALA A 470 -9.61 8.31 -23.32
CA ALA A 470 -8.57 8.08 -24.32
C ALA A 470 -8.71 6.66 -24.89
N ALA A 471 -8.79 6.53 -26.22
CA ALA A 471 -8.65 5.23 -26.89
C ALA A 471 -7.21 4.71 -26.70
N ALA A 472 -7.10 3.39 -26.51
CA ALA A 472 -5.88 2.68 -26.10
C ALA A 472 -4.67 2.88 -27.01
#